data_AF-A0A7R9BUM6-F1
#
_entry.id   AF-A0A7R9BUM6-F1
#
_cell.length_a   1.000
_cell.length_b   1.000
_cell.length_c   1.000
_cell.angle_alpha   90.00
_cell.angle_beta   90.00
_cell.angle_gamma   90.00
#
_symmetry.space_group_name_H-M   'P 1'
#
loop_
_entity.id
_entity.type
_entity.pdbx_description
1 polymer ?
#
loop_
_entity_poly.entity_id
_entity_poly.type
_entity_poly.pdbx_seq_one_letter_code
_entity_poly.pdbx_strand_id
1 'polypeptide(L)'
;MRVAGELLLLFMVLGASSAMKPVSLSVKVQPRSRDCFYVPIVAGKTLFVSYEVLDGGMGELDIDFLARRSSDSAPVVYDQRAMTNEHEIEAVETGEVELCFDNSVSHVNAKTVWFDASLRGADGKSESDDLEFSQLVEDVSLFSGTVEDIKEAISVIRANLARARSHQETIRTHEARDRNIAENNYNRVNSWSVFQLLLMLLVGTVQVSLWLRACVFRCLNAMGLGLSKKMDENLRKQQDFTIEMQRTQLERQAQMQNLIRERNVALQIAKSRELFFWWSAFYAITSAGLLIQYRKQRRPVLVAPLLPLTFIFAYQADLAYGNKLLRIRAEAESIMQFEKNLVELPYGVPTTSAIDQARMKQTDDRRLQKYEEVNEEMRVLSDRISEAELMLNSATMPEIKRVTLEKELNALKDLLDHHRHHLRELRSVRNSIIILGSFLTVAIIVVVFAYQKYYSFQ
;
A
#
# COMPACT_ATOMS: atom_id res chain seq x y z
N MET A 1 43.87 8.95 -50.67
CA MET A 1 42.46 8.83 -51.09
C MET A 1 41.98 7.38 -51.27
N ARG A 2 42.80 6.41 -51.73
CA ARG A 2 42.37 5.00 -51.84
C ARG A 2 42.13 4.29 -50.50
N VAL A 3 42.98 4.50 -49.49
CA VAL A 3 42.86 3.87 -48.16
C VAL A 3 41.63 4.34 -47.38
N ALA A 4 41.22 5.61 -47.54
CA ALA A 4 40.02 6.16 -46.90
C ALA A 4 38.72 5.63 -47.54
N GLY A 5 38.74 5.31 -48.84
CA GLY A 5 37.61 4.70 -49.55
C GLY A 5 37.39 3.24 -49.17
N GLU A 6 38.47 2.48 -48.96
CA GLU A 6 38.39 1.09 -48.51
C GLU A 6 37.95 0.97 -47.04
N LEU A 7 38.38 1.89 -46.16
CA LEU A 7 37.89 1.94 -44.77
C LEU A 7 36.39 2.30 -44.68
N LEU A 8 35.90 3.18 -45.55
CA LEU A 8 34.50 3.60 -45.58
C LEU A 8 33.59 2.49 -46.15
N LEU A 9 34.09 1.72 -47.12
CA LEU A 9 33.43 0.51 -47.63
C LEU A 9 33.42 -0.60 -46.57
N LEU A 10 34.48 -0.78 -45.79
CA LEU A 10 34.50 -1.74 -44.68
C LEU A 10 33.46 -1.40 -43.60
N PHE A 11 33.29 -0.10 -43.28
CA PHE A 11 32.28 0.37 -42.33
C PHE A 11 30.84 0.25 -42.85
N MET A 12 30.61 0.36 -44.17
CA MET A 12 29.28 0.19 -44.76
C MET A 12 28.88 -1.26 -45.00
N VAL A 13 29.84 -2.17 -45.24
CA VAL A 13 29.56 -3.61 -45.40
C VAL A 13 29.25 -4.29 -44.06
N LEU A 14 29.76 -3.78 -42.94
CA LEU A 14 29.41 -4.23 -41.58
C LEU A 14 27.99 -3.82 -41.13
N GLY A 15 27.30 -2.95 -41.88
CA GLY A 15 25.98 -2.43 -41.51
C GLY A 15 24.78 -3.23 -42.06
N ALA A 16 24.99 -4.29 -42.84
CA ALA A 16 23.93 -4.93 -43.60
C ALA A 16 23.81 -6.45 -43.35
N SER A 17 23.72 -6.83 -42.09
CA SER A 17 23.10 -8.10 -41.66
C SER A 17 22.41 -7.88 -40.32
N SER A 18 21.38 -7.04 -40.30
CA SER A 18 20.46 -6.99 -39.16
C SER A 18 19.53 -8.18 -39.25
N ALA A 19 19.99 -9.36 -38.81
CA ALA A 19 19.08 -10.39 -38.35
C ALA A 19 18.25 -9.73 -37.23
N MET A 20 16.93 -9.65 -37.41
CA MET A 20 16.04 -9.11 -36.38
C MET A 20 16.21 -9.95 -35.13
N LYS A 21 16.83 -9.36 -34.10
CA LYS A 21 16.97 -10.00 -32.79
C LYS A 21 15.57 -10.20 -32.18
N PRO A 22 15.36 -11.27 -31.38
CA PRO A 22 14.13 -11.41 -30.62
C PRO A 22 13.92 -10.16 -29.76
N VAL A 23 12.75 -9.53 -29.90
CA VAL A 23 12.39 -8.29 -29.23
C VAL A 23 11.53 -8.66 -28.03
N SER A 24 12.13 -8.66 -26.84
CA SER A 24 11.42 -8.75 -25.57
C SER A 24 11.42 -7.40 -24.86
N LEU A 25 10.24 -6.91 -24.49
CA LEU A 25 10.07 -5.59 -23.88
C LEU A 25 8.92 -5.58 -22.86
N SER A 26 9.10 -4.83 -21.76
CA SER A 26 8.04 -4.49 -20.81
C SER A 26 7.55 -3.07 -21.07
N VAL A 27 6.27 -2.91 -21.43
CA VAL A 27 5.61 -1.62 -21.69
C VAL A 27 4.55 -1.33 -20.62
N LYS A 28 4.45 -0.05 -20.23
CA LYS A 28 3.39 0.43 -19.33
C LYS A 28 2.34 1.21 -20.12
N VAL A 29 1.21 0.57 -20.39
CA VAL A 29 0.09 1.13 -21.14
C VAL A 29 -0.81 1.94 -20.21
N GLN A 30 -0.99 3.23 -20.54
CA GLN A 30 -1.79 4.16 -19.73
C GLN A 30 -3.29 3.84 -19.80
N PRO A 31 -4.12 4.26 -18.82
CA PRO A 31 -5.57 4.07 -18.90
C PRO A 31 -6.14 4.82 -20.10
N ARG A 32 -7.19 4.26 -20.73
CA ARG A 32 -7.84 4.83 -21.92
C ARG A 32 -6.91 5.01 -23.14
N SER A 33 -5.79 4.29 -23.17
CA SER A 33 -4.81 4.38 -24.25
C SER A 33 -4.52 3.00 -24.82
N ARG A 34 -3.99 3.00 -26.05
CA ARG A 34 -3.44 1.81 -26.69
C ARG A 34 -2.04 2.11 -27.18
N ASP A 35 -1.11 1.20 -26.92
CA ASP A 35 0.27 1.31 -27.38
C ASP A 35 0.51 0.25 -28.47
N CYS A 36 1.05 0.68 -29.61
CA CYS A 36 1.23 -0.17 -30.79
C CYS A 36 2.70 -0.24 -31.20
N PHE A 37 3.15 -1.44 -31.54
CA PHE A 37 4.52 -1.78 -31.93
C PHE A 37 4.51 -2.38 -33.33
N TYR A 38 5.48 -1.99 -34.16
CA TYR A 38 5.57 -2.43 -35.55
C TYR A 38 6.75 -3.39 -35.71
N VAL A 39 6.47 -4.62 -36.15
CA VAL A 39 7.47 -5.67 -36.33
C VAL A 39 7.55 -6.02 -37.82
N PRO A 40 8.70 -5.78 -38.49
CA PRO A 40 8.92 -6.27 -39.84
C PRO A 40 8.90 -7.81 -39.91
N ILE A 41 8.15 -8.35 -40.88
CA ILE A 41 8.00 -9.78 -41.16
C ILE A 41 8.43 -10.08 -42.61
N VAL A 42 9.05 -11.24 -42.82
CA VAL A 42 9.48 -11.72 -44.14
C VAL A 42 8.57 -12.88 -44.58
N ALA A 43 8.18 -12.91 -45.85
CA ALA A 43 7.31 -13.95 -46.40
C ALA A 43 7.84 -15.37 -46.11
N GLY A 44 6.97 -16.27 -45.67
CA GLY A 44 7.29 -17.67 -45.38
C GLY A 44 7.88 -17.95 -43.99
N LYS A 45 8.07 -16.94 -43.13
CA LYS A 45 8.40 -17.13 -41.70
C LYS A 45 7.14 -17.00 -40.82
N THR A 46 7.18 -17.57 -39.63
CA THR A 46 6.11 -17.40 -38.62
C THR A 46 6.56 -16.44 -37.54
N LEU A 47 5.72 -15.46 -37.22
CA LEU A 47 5.93 -14.54 -36.11
C LEU A 47 5.30 -15.16 -34.87
N PHE A 48 6.13 -15.48 -33.88
CA PHE A 48 5.70 -15.93 -32.56
C PHE A 48 5.62 -14.70 -31.65
N VAL A 49 4.43 -14.44 -31.11
CA VAL A 49 4.19 -13.37 -30.13
C VAL A 49 3.64 -14.00 -28.87
N SER A 50 4.34 -13.84 -27.76
CA SER A 50 3.88 -14.21 -26.43
C SER A 50 3.79 -12.96 -25.57
N TYR A 51 2.71 -12.82 -24.82
CA TYR A 51 2.56 -11.69 -23.89
C TYR A 51 1.94 -12.11 -22.55
N GLU A 52 2.34 -11.40 -21.50
CA GLU A 52 1.84 -11.59 -20.14
C GLU A 52 1.66 -10.24 -19.45
N VAL A 53 0.50 -10.05 -18.82
CA VAL A 53 0.21 -8.88 -18.00
C VAL A 53 0.85 -9.05 -16.62
N LEU A 54 1.91 -8.28 -16.37
CA LEU A 54 2.69 -8.33 -15.13
C LEU A 54 2.01 -7.61 -13.96
N ASP A 55 1.37 -6.47 -14.24
CA ASP A 55 0.72 -5.66 -13.22
C ASP A 55 -0.52 -4.95 -13.77
N GLY A 56 -1.63 -5.06 -13.02
CA GLY A 56 -2.92 -4.44 -13.32
C GLY A 56 -3.38 -3.42 -12.27
N GLY A 57 -2.51 -3.06 -11.31
CA GLY A 57 -2.82 -2.13 -10.23
C GLY A 57 -3.78 -2.72 -9.19
N MET A 58 -5.09 -2.72 -9.46
CA MET A 58 -6.14 -3.22 -8.54
C MET A 58 -6.54 -4.69 -8.78
N GLY A 59 -5.76 -5.47 -9.52
CA GLY A 59 -6.00 -6.91 -9.75
C GLY A 59 -6.76 -7.24 -11.05
N GLU A 60 -6.97 -6.26 -11.92
CA GLU A 60 -7.46 -6.48 -13.29
C GLU A 60 -6.26 -6.77 -14.21
N LEU A 61 -5.97 -8.05 -14.41
CA LEU A 61 -4.82 -8.51 -15.21
C LEU A 61 -5.17 -8.75 -16.68
N ASP A 62 -6.24 -8.15 -17.19
CA ASP A 62 -6.76 -8.34 -18.55
C ASP A 62 -6.36 -7.21 -19.51
N ILE A 63 -5.96 -7.55 -20.73
CA ILE A 63 -5.73 -6.55 -21.79
C ILE A 63 -6.32 -7.04 -23.12
N ASP A 64 -6.75 -6.10 -23.96
CA ASP A 64 -7.18 -6.40 -25.32
C ASP A 64 -5.94 -6.35 -26.23
N PHE A 65 -5.65 -7.45 -26.92
CA PHE A 65 -4.53 -7.57 -27.83
C PHE A 65 -5.03 -7.66 -29.27
N LEU A 66 -4.43 -6.85 -30.14
CA LEU A 66 -4.80 -6.74 -31.53
C LEU A 66 -3.53 -6.87 -32.37
N ALA A 67 -3.45 -7.91 -33.19
CA ALA A 67 -2.44 -8.01 -34.22
C ALA A 67 -3.08 -7.80 -35.60
N ARG A 68 -2.55 -6.84 -36.36
CA ARG A 68 -3.01 -6.55 -37.72
C ARG A 68 -1.84 -6.32 -38.65
N ARG A 69 -2.01 -6.64 -39.92
CA ARG A 69 -1.01 -6.33 -40.94
C ARG A 69 -1.13 -4.86 -41.32
N SER A 70 0.00 -4.17 -41.49
CA SER A 70 0.02 -2.74 -41.85
C SER A 70 -0.72 -2.44 -43.18
N SER A 71 -0.78 -3.42 -44.08
CA SER A 71 -1.48 -3.33 -45.38
C SER A 71 -2.99 -3.58 -45.33
N ASP A 72 -3.53 -4.16 -44.24
CA ASP A 72 -4.93 -4.55 -44.13
C ASP A 72 -5.60 -3.86 -42.94
N SER A 73 -6.88 -3.52 -43.09
CA SER A 73 -7.68 -2.91 -42.03
C SER A 73 -8.32 -3.95 -41.10
N ALA A 74 -8.37 -5.22 -41.52
CA ALA A 74 -8.93 -6.30 -40.72
C ALA A 74 -7.91 -6.85 -39.69
N PRO A 75 -8.35 -7.17 -38.46
CA PRO A 75 -7.50 -7.83 -37.49
C PRO A 75 -7.19 -9.28 -37.90
N VAL A 76 -5.92 -9.68 -37.79
CA VAL A 76 -5.49 -11.08 -37.99
C VAL A 76 -5.73 -11.87 -36.71
N VAL A 77 -5.41 -11.27 -35.57
CA VAL A 77 -5.65 -11.83 -34.24
C VAL A 77 -6.29 -10.75 -33.38
N TYR A 78 -7.34 -11.11 -32.66
CA TYR A 78 -7.98 -10.24 -31.68
C TYR A 78 -8.32 -11.05 -30.44
N ASP A 79 -7.62 -10.75 -29.35
CA ASP A 79 -7.89 -11.30 -28.04
C ASP A 79 -8.56 -10.26 -27.18
N GLN A 80 -9.65 -10.67 -26.54
CA GLN A 80 -10.39 -9.82 -25.64
C GLN A 80 -10.15 -10.23 -24.19
N ARG A 81 -9.72 -9.27 -23.36
CA ARG A 81 -9.53 -9.40 -21.92
C ARG A 81 -8.69 -10.61 -21.51
N ALA A 82 -7.59 -10.85 -22.21
CA ALA A 82 -6.67 -11.94 -21.91
C ALA A 82 -5.58 -11.49 -20.93
N MET A 83 -5.17 -12.40 -20.03
CA MET A 83 -4.06 -12.15 -19.08
C MET A 83 -2.71 -12.60 -19.63
N THR A 84 -2.72 -13.69 -20.39
CA THR A 84 -1.57 -14.22 -21.11
C THR A 84 -2.10 -14.97 -22.32
N ASN A 85 -1.42 -14.83 -23.45
CA ASN A 85 -1.68 -15.67 -24.62
C ASN A 85 -0.45 -15.73 -25.53
N GLU A 86 -0.44 -16.72 -26.41
CA GLU A 86 0.62 -16.92 -27.40
C GLU A 86 -0.02 -17.10 -28.78
N HIS A 87 0.54 -16.41 -29.77
CA HIS A 87 0.06 -16.45 -31.15
C HIS A 87 1.18 -16.72 -32.13
N GLU A 88 0.89 -17.59 -33.08
CA GLU A 88 1.74 -17.86 -34.23
C GLU A 88 1.07 -17.29 -35.49
N ILE A 89 1.67 -16.26 -36.07
CA ILE A 89 1.14 -15.57 -37.24
C ILE A 89 2.03 -15.91 -38.44
N GLU A 90 1.46 -16.60 -39.44
CA GLU A 90 2.16 -16.91 -40.68
C GLU A 90 2.27 -15.68 -41.60
N ALA A 91 3.49 -15.35 -42.03
CA ALA A 91 3.75 -14.26 -42.97
C ALA A 91 3.48 -14.71 -44.41
N VAL A 92 2.28 -14.43 -44.93
CA VAL A 92 1.92 -14.68 -46.35
C VAL A 92 2.71 -13.80 -47.30
N GLU A 93 2.93 -12.53 -46.92
CA GLU A 93 3.67 -11.53 -47.68
C GLU A 93 4.71 -10.85 -46.79
N THR A 94 5.74 -10.29 -47.41
CA THR A 94 6.75 -9.48 -46.70
C THR A 94 6.15 -8.13 -46.39
N GLY A 95 6.19 -7.71 -45.13
CA GLY A 95 5.54 -6.49 -44.68
C GLY A 95 5.80 -6.21 -43.21
N GLU A 96 4.95 -5.39 -42.59
CA GLU A 96 5.02 -5.09 -41.16
C GLU A 96 3.72 -5.50 -40.47
N VAL A 97 3.84 -6.13 -39.30
CA VAL A 97 2.71 -6.44 -38.43
C VAL A 97 2.71 -5.44 -37.28
N GLU A 98 1.56 -4.83 -37.06
CA GLU A 98 1.31 -3.96 -35.92
C GLU A 98 0.69 -4.79 -34.78
N LEU A 99 1.34 -4.73 -33.61
CA LEU A 99 0.94 -5.35 -32.36
C LEU A 99 0.47 -4.25 -31.42
N CYS A 100 -0.84 -4.18 -31.15
CA CYS A 100 -1.44 -3.19 -30.28
C CYS A 100 -1.93 -3.81 -28.98
N PHE A 101 -1.58 -3.15 -27.88
CA PHE A 101 -2.06 -3.44 -26.54
C PHE A 101 -3.04 -2.35 -26.13
N ASP A 102 -4.32 -2.68 -26.06
CA ASP A 102 -5.40 -1.74 -25.81
C ASP A 102 -5.87 -1.82 -24.35
N ASN A 103 -5.68 -0.72 -23.63
CA ASN A 103 -6.12 -0.52 -22.25
C ASN A 103 -7.26 0.53 -22.18
N SER A 104 -8.10 0.59 -23.21
CA SER A 104 -9.20 1.55 -23.31
C SER A 104 -10.30 1.34 -22.27
N VAL A 105 -10.54 0.07 -21.89
CA VAL A 105 -11.57 -0.33 -20.93
C VAL A 105 -11.21 0.08 -19.50
N SER A 106 -9.92 0.10 -19.13
CA SER A 106 -9.53 0.51 -17.78
C SER A 106 -9.56 2.03 -17.64
N HIS A 107 -10.47 2.48 -16.79
CA HIS A 107 -10.71 3.91 -16.54
C HIS A 107 -9.61 4.60 -15.72
N VAL A 108 -8.91 3.86 -14.86
CA VAL A 108 -8.04 4.42 -13.82
C VAL A 108 -6.67 3.74 -13.77
N ASN A 109 -6.61 2.44 -14.04
CA ASN A 109 -5.39 1.66 -13.84
C ASN A 109 -4.56 1.56 -15.12
N ALA A 110 -3.27 1.89 -15.03
CA ALA A 110 -2.29 1.54 -16.05
C ALA A 110 -1.90 0.07 -15.93
N LYS A 111 -1.65 -0.59 -17.06
CA LYS A 111 -1.25 -2.01 -17.11
C LYS A 111 0.17 -2.13 -17.59
N THR A 112 0.95 -2.99 -16.95
CA THR A 112 2.32 -3.32 -17.38
C THR A 112 2.30 -4.66 -18.08
N VAL A 113 2.64 -4.67 -19.36
CA VAL A 113 2.63 -5.87 -20.20
C VAL A 113 4.05 -6.17 -20.63
N TRP A 114 4.47 -7.41 -20.42
CA TRP A 114 5.68 -7.94 -21.02
C TRP A 114 5.30 -8.73 -22.26
N PHE A 115 5.98 -8.49 -23.37
CA PHE A 115 5.80 -9.26 -24.59
C PHE A 115 7.14 -9.63 -25.20
N ASP A 116 7.18 -10.78 -25.84
CA ASP A 116 8.29 -11.25 -26.65
C ASP A 116 7.79 -11.55 -28.06
N ALA A 117 8.43 -10.92 -29.04
CA ALA A 117 8.16 -11.09 -30.45
C ALA A 117 9.41 -11.64 -31.14
N SER A 118 9.30 -12.84 -31.69
CA SER A 118 10.39 -13.52 -32.38
C SER A 118 9.96 -14.11 -33.72
N LEU A 119 10.85 -14.08 -34.70
CA LEU A 119 10.63 -14.70 -36.01
C LEU A 119 11.19 -16.13 -35.98
N ARG A 120 10.32 -17.12 -36.18
CA ARG A 120 10.70 -18.53 -36.28
C ARG A 120 10.75 -18.94 -37.74
N GLY A 121 11.86 -19.57 -38.14
CA GLY A 121 11.99 -20.18 -39.46
C GLY A 121 11.24 -21.52 -39.55
N ALA A 122 11.03 -22.02 -40.78
CA ALA A 122 10.33 -23.29 -41.05
C ALA A 122 10.94 -24.52 -40.35
N ASP A 123 12.21 -24.43 -39.91
CA ASP A 123 12.93 -25.50 -39.18
C ASP A 123 12.76 -25.41 -37.65
N GLY A 124 11.92 -24.50 -37.15
CA GLY A 124 11.55 -24.44 -35.74
C GLY A 124 12.70 -24.06 -34.79
N LYS A 125 13.80 -23.48 -35.25
CA LYS A 125 14.92 -23.00 -34.41
C LYS A 125 15.04 -21.48 -34.45
N SER A 126 15.30 -20.87 -33.29
CA SER A 126 15.50 -19.43 -33.13
C SER A 126 16.94 -19.06 -33.53
N GLU A 127 17.07 -18.06 -34.40
CA GLU A 127 18.33 -17.62 -35.04
C GLU A 127 19.32 -16.93 -34.08
N SER A 128 18.96 -16.71 -32.80
CA SER A 128 19.75 -15.96 -31.82
C SER A 128 20.85 -16.77 -31.11
N ASP A 129 20.67 -18.08 -30.93
CA ASP A 129 21.61 -18.92 -30.15
C ASP A 129 22.84 -19.37 -30.97
N ASP A 130 22.77 -19.32 -32.29
CA ASP A 130 23.83 -19.84 -33.18
C ASP A 130 24.88 -18.76 -33.55
N LEU A 131 24.53 -17.48 -33.50
CA LEU A 131 25.39 -16.36 -33.91
C LEU A 131 26.44 -15.95 -32.85
N GLU A 132 26.10 -15.99 -31.56
CA GLU A 132 27.03 -15.61 -30.48
C GLU A 132 28.13 -16.66 -30.29
N PHE A 133 27.86 -17.91 -30.64
CA PHE A 133 28.84 -18.99 -30.56
C PHE A 133 29.83 -19.02 -31.72
N SER A 134 29.38 -18.74 -32.95
CA SER A 134 30.28 -18.81 -34.11
C SER A 134 31.45 -17.82 -33.96
N GLN A 135 31.21 -16.66 -33.36
CA GLN A 135 32.26 -15.69 -33.00
C GLN A 135 33.19 -16.17 -31.88
N LEU A 136 32.67 -16.85 -30.86
CA LEU A 136 33.49 -17.36 -29.74
C LEU A 136 34.30 -18.62 -30.13
N VAL A 137 33.86 -19.39 -31.12
CA VAL A 137 34.57 -20.56 -31.64
C VAL A 137 35.71 -20.17 -32.57
N GLU A 138 35.55 -19.08 -33.31
CA GLU A 138 36.60 -18.57 -34.19
C GLU A 138 37.86 -18.20 -33.38
N ASP A 139 37.70 -17.64 -32.18
CA ASP A 139 38.80 -17.34 -31.25
C ASP A 139 39.43 -18.59 -30.60
N VAL A 140 38.70 -19.70 -30.46
CA VAL A 140 39.19 -20.96 -29.84
C VAL A 140 39.76 -21.93 -30.87
N SER A 141 39.44 -21.75 -32.15
CA SER A 141 39.89 -22.60 -33.27
C SER A 141 41.38 -22.49 -33.61
N LEU A 142 42.13 -21.59 -32.96
CA LEU A 142 43.57 -21.40 -33.17
C LEU A 142 44.46 -22.45 -32.46
N PHE A 143 43.88 -23.39 -31.69
CA PHE A 143 44.62 -24.49 -31.06
C PHE A 143 44.15 -25.86 -31.61
N SER A 144 44.92 -26.39 -32.55
CA SER A 144 44.69 -27.69 -33.21
C SER A 144 45.12 -28.86 -32.32
N GLY A 145 44.37 -29.97 -32.33
CA GLY A 145 44.93 -31.27 -31.98
C GLY A 145 43.98 -32.45 -31.81
N THR A 146 42.81 -32.27 -31.21
CA THR A 146 41.85 -33.37 -30.94
C THR A 146 40.43 -32.80 -30.94
N VAL A 147 39.88 -32.61 -32.13
CA VAL A 147 38.74 -31.70 -32.36
C VAL A 147 37.39 -32.37 -32.05
N GLU A 148 37.26 -33.69 -32.13
CA GLU A 148 36.00 -34.38 -31.84
C GLU A 148 35.64 -34.45 -30.35
N ASP A 149 36.54 -34.89 -29.47
CA ASP A 149 36.25 -35.03 -28.03
C ASP A 149 36.08 -33.66 -27.32
N ILE A 150 36.84 -32.66 -27.77
CA ILE A 150 36.72 -31.28 -27.27
C ILE A 150 35.40 -30.67 -27.76
N LYS A 151 34.97 -30.96 -28.99
CA LYS A 151 33.68 -30.49 -29.51
C LYS A 151 32.51 -31.12 -28.73
N GLU A 152 32.61 -32.39 -28.35
CA GLU A 152 31.61 -33.03 -27.50
C GLU A 152 31.58 -32.43 -26.09
N ALA A 153 32.74 -32.26 -25.44
CA ALA A 153 32.86 -31.62 -24.12
C ALA A 153 32.34 -30.17 -24.12
N ILE A 154 32.65 -29.39 -25.15
CA ILE A 154 32.13 -28.03 -25.34
C ILE A 154 30.61 -28.05 -25.52
N SER A 155 30.06 -29.02 -26.24
CA SER A 155 28.60 -29.13 -26.43
C SER A 155 27.87 -29.45 -25.12
N VAL A 156 28.45 -30.29 -24.26
CA VAL A 156 27.92 -30.60 -22.92
C VAL A 156 28.05 -29.40 -21.96
N ILE A 157 29.19 -28.72 -21.96
CA ILE A 157 29.41 -27.51 -21.14
C ILE A 157 28.40 -26.43 -21.54
N ARG A 158 28.16 -26.25 -22.83
CA ARG A 158 27.12 -25.33 -23.31
C ARG A 158 25.73 -25.71 -22.89
N ALA A 159 25.36 -26.98 -23.02
CA ALA A 159 24.04 -27.44 -22.61
C ALA A 159 23.80 -27.14 -21.12
N ASN A 160 24.83 -27.30 -20.29
CA ASN A 160 24.77 -26.96 -18.87
C ASN A 160 24.80 -25.45 -18.59
N LEU A 161 25.57 -24.67 -19.36
CA LEU A 161 25.65 -23.21 -19.23
C LEU A 161 24.34 -22.53 -19.67
N ALA A 162 23.75 -22.99 -20.77
CA ALA A 162 22.44 -22.56 -21.25
C ALA A 162 21.35 -22.89 -20.23
N ARG A 163 21.39 -24.10 -19.65
CA ARG A 163 20.48 -24.50 -18.55
C ARG A 163 20.67 -23.65 -17.30
N ALA A 164 21.90 -23.31 -16.93
CA ALA A 164 22.20 -22.46 -15.78
C ALA A 164 21.78 -21.00 -16.01
N ARG A 165 22.00 -20.46 -17.22
CA ARG A 165 21.60 -19.10 -17.60
C ARG A 165 20.08 -18.97 -17.65
N SER A 166 19.39 -19.95 -18.23
CA SER A 166 17.93 -20.05 -18.20
C SER A 166 17.40 -20.02 -16.75
N HIS A 167 18.02 -20.77 -15.82
CA HIS A 167 17.65 -20.68 -14.40
C HIS A 167 17.92 -19.31 -13.78
N GLN A 168 19.02 -18.64 -14.10
CA GLN A 168 19.31 -17.30 -13.59
C GLN A 168 18.32 -16.25 -14.10
N GLU A 169 17.85 -16.39 -15.34
CA GLU A 169 16.83 -15.51 -15.92
C GLU A 169 15.48 -15.70 -15.23
N THR A 170 15.06 -16.95 -15.00
CA THR A 170 13.84 -17.24 -14.20
C THR A 170 13.93 -16.67 -12.79
N ILE A 171 15.09 -16.77 -12.12
CA ILE A 171 15.26 -16.20 -10.78
C ILE A 171 15.18 -14.67 -10.80
N ARG A 172 15.76 -14.01 -11.82
CA ARG A 172 15.69 -12.55 -11.96
C ARG A 172 14.28 -12.05 -12.24
N THR A 173 13.49 -12.77 -13.04
CA THR A 173 12.07 -12.42 -13.27
C THR A 173 11.25 -12.60 -12.01
N HIS A 174 11.51 -13.65 -11.20
CA HIS A 174 10.89 -13.82 -9.89
C HIS A 174 11.27 -12.72 -8.89
N GLU A 175 12.55 -12.33 -8.79
CA GLU A 175 12.98 -11.27 -7.88
C GLU A 175 12.38 -9.91 -8.25
N ALA A 176 12.32 -9.59 -9.55
CA ALA A 176 11.68 -8.38 -10.04
C ALA A 176 10.17 -8.37 -9.74
N ARG A 177 9.50 -9.51 -9.94
CA ARG A 177 8.09 -9.70 -9.59
C ARG A 177 7.86 -9.55 -8.09
N ASP A 178 8.69 -10.18 -7.27
CA ASP A 178 8.55 -10.15 -5.80
C ASP A 178 8.80 -8.75 -5.24
N ARG A 179 9.77 -8.01 -5.79
CA ARG A 179 9.95 -6.58 -5.45
C ARG A 179 8.74 -5.76 -5.84
N ASN A 180 8.20 -5.95 -7.05
CA ASN A 180 7.02 -5.21 -7.49
C ASN A 180 5.78 -5.56 -6.65
N ILE A 181 5.60 -6.83 -6.27
CA ILE A 181 4.54 -7.27 -5.35
C ILE A 181 4.73 -6.63 -3.97
N ALA A 182 5.96 -6.59 -3.44
CA ALA A 182 6.25 -5.98 -2.15
C ALA A 182 6.01 -4.46 -2.16
N GLU A 183 6.44 -3.75 -3.20
CA GLU A 183 6.21 -2.31 -3.36
C GLU A 183 4.72 -2.00 -3.56
N ASN A 184 4.01 -2.79 -4.38
CA ASN A 184 2.57 -2.62 -4.57
C ASN A 184 1.80 -2.91 -3.27
N ASN A 185 2.18 -3.95 -2.52
CA ASN A 185 1.61 -4.24 -1.21
C ASN A 185 1.90 -3.14 -0.19
N TYR A 186 3.14 -2.63 -0.14
CA TYR A 186 3.52 -1.52 0.73
C TYR A 186 2.66 -0.28 0.42
N ASN A 187 2.53 0.09 -0.85
CA ASN A 187 1.73 1.23 -1.27
C ASN A 187 0.24 1.02 -0.97
N ARG A 188 -0.30 -0.18 -1.15
CA ARG A 188 -1.69 -0.50 -0.84
C ARG A 188 -1.99 -0.44 0.66
N VAL A 189 -1.09 -0.99 1.49
CA VAL A 189 -1.22 -0.94 2.96
C VAL A 189 -1.07 0.49 3.46
N ASN A 190 -0.09 1.24 2.95
CA ASN A 190 0.12 2.63 3.32
C ASN A 190 -1.08 3.51 2.90
N SER A 191 -1.59 3.32 1.68
CA SER A 191 -2.79 4.05 1.18
C SER A 191 -4.05 3.71 1.96
N TRP A 192 -4.25 2.43 2.30
CA TRP A 192 -5.38 2.01 3.14
C TRP A 192 -5.27 2.57 4.56
N SER A 193 -4.06 2.62 5.11
CA SER A 193 -3.81 3.21 6.43
C SER A 193 -4.10 4.71 6.46
N VAL A 194 -3.71 5.45 5.41
CA VAL A 194 -4.05 6.87 5.23
C VAL A 194 -5.56 7.08 5.08
N PHE A 195 -6.24 6.23 4.30
CA PHE A 195 -7.69 6.28 4.15
C PHE A 195 -8.42 6.03 5.48
N GLN A 196 -7.99 5.03 6.24
CA GLN A 196 -8.55 4.74 7.57
C GLN A 196 -8.33 5.89 8.56
N LEU A 197 -7.17 6.54 8.50
CA LEU A 197 -6.89 7.74 9.30
C LEU A 197 -7.83 8.90 8.93
N LEU A 198 -8.05 9.13 7.63
CA LEU A 198 -9.02 10.12 7.14
C LEU A 198 -10.46 9.77 7.54
N LEU A 199 -10.82 8.49 7.53
CA LEU A 199 -12.14 8.02 7.95
C LEU A 199 -12.36 8.21 9.45
N MET A 200 -11.35 7.95 10.29
CA MET A 200 -11.41 8.25 11.73
C MET A 200 -11.56 9.75 11.99
N LEU A 201 -10.87 10.59 11.21
CA LEU A 201 -11.05 12.04 11.27
C LEU A 201 -12.44 12.47 10.81
N LEU A 202 -12.94 11.91 9.71
CA LEU A 202 -14.26 12.22 9.18
C LEU A 202 -15.36 11.78 10.15
N VAL A 203 -15.31 10.56 10.67
CA VAL A 203 -16.23 10.07 11.70
C VAL A 203 -16.13 10.95 12.94
N GLY A 204 -14.92 11.37 13.34
CA GLY A 204 -14.74 12.36 14.41
C GLY A 204 -15.44 13.68 14.12
N THR A 205 -15.29 14.25 12.91
CA THR A 205 -15.95 15.51 12.53
C THR A 205 -17.47 15.35 12.43
N VAL A 206 -17.97 14.22 11.93
CA VAL A 206 -19.39 13.92 11.83
C VAL A 206 -19.97 13.69 13.21
N GLN A 207 -19.32 12.92 14.08
CA GLN A 207 -19.70 12.74 15.49
C GLN A 207 -19.78 14.08 16.20
N VAL A 208 -18.80 14.96 16.02
CA VAL A 208 -18.82 16.30 16.61
C VAL A 208 -19.96 17.15 16.04
N SER A 209 -20.20 17.09 14.72
CA SER A 209 -21.29 17.84 14.08
C SER A 209 -22.69 17.31 14.45
N LEU A 210 -22.84 16.00 14.63
CA LEU A 210 -24.08 15.34 15.03
C LEU A 210 -24.32 15.50 16.52
N TRP A 211 -23.29 15.49 17.36
CA TRP A 211 -23.40 15.81 18.78
C TRP A 211 -23.78 17.28 18.99
N LEU A 212 -23.23 18.19 18.16
CA LEU A 212 -23.59 19.60 18.15
C LEU A 212 -25.03 19.82 17.69
N ARG A 213 -25.47 19.16 16.61
CA ARG A 213 -26.87 19.21 16.14
C ARG A 213 -27.84 18.53 17.11
N ALA A 214 -27.46 17.43 17.73
CA ALA A 214 -28.27 16.73 18.74
C ALA A 214 -28.38 17.55 20.04
N CYS A 215 -27.34 18.29 20.43
CA CYS A 215 -27.37 19.22 21.54
C CYS A 215 -28.36 20.38 21.26
N VAL A 216 -28.33 20.92 20.04
CA VAL A 216 -29.27 21.96 19.58
C VAL A 216 -30.71 21.43 19.46
N PHE A 217 -30.92 20.22 18.94
CA PHE A 217 -32.24 19.58 18.83
C PHE A 217 -32.82 19.19 20.20
N ARG A 218 -31.97 18.81 21.17
CA ARG A 218 -32.36 18.49 22.55
C ARG A 218 -32.71 19.75 23.36
N CYS A 219 -32.11 20.90 23.02
CA CYS A 219 -32.56 22.21 23.52
C CYS A 219 -33.88 22.69 22.88
N LEU A 220 -34.15 22.35 21.62
CA LEU A 220 -35.43 22.73 20.96
C LEU A 220 -36.62 21.89 21.47
N ASN A 221 -36.42 20.60 21.74
CA ASN A 221 -37.49 19.68 22.15
C ASN A 221 -37.87 19.70 23.64
N ALA A 222 -37.17 20.47 24.48
CA ALA A 222 -37.56 20.70 25.87
C ALA A 222 -38.89 21.48 26.00
N MET A 223 -39.40 22.00 24.89
CA MET A 223 -40.61 22.83 24.80
C MET A 223 -41.66 22.14 23.90
N GLY A 224 -42.09 20.91 24.22
CA GLY A 224 -42.99 20.17 23.31
C GLY A 224 -43.68 18.94 23.89
N LEU A 225 -43.98 18.90 25.20
CA LEU A 225 -44.48 17.70 25.88
C LEU A 225 -46.02 17.66 26.01
N GLY A 226 -46.75 17.94 24.92
CA GLY A 226 -48.23 18.03 24.93
C GLY A 226 -48.98 17.02 24.06
N LEU A 227 -48.29 16.25 23.19
CA LEU A 227 -48.93 15.53 22.06
C LEU A 227 -48.61 14.01 21.99
N SER A 228 -48.11 13.38 23.06
CA SER A 228 -47.53 12.01 22.99
C SER A 228 -48.50 10.84 23.23
N LYS A 229 -49.62 11.04 23.94
CA LYS A 229 -50.36 9.91 24.55
C LYS A 229 -51.05 8.93 23.58
N LYS A 230 -51.25 9.27 22.30
CA LYS A 230 -51.76 8.32 21.26
C LYS A 230 -50.66 7.79 20.32
N MET A 231 -49.48 8.42 20.31
CA MET A 231 -48.32 7.97 19.53
C MET A 231 -47.54 6.89 20.30
N ASP A 232 -47.60 6.91 21.64
CA ASP A 232 -46.86 6.01 22.52
C ASP A 232 -47.29 4.53 22.43
N GLU A 233 -48.54 4.18 22.13
CA GLU A 233 -48.98 2.77 22.05
C GLU A 233 -48.51 2.05 20.79
N ASN A 234 -48.57 2.71 19.62
CA ASN A 234 -48.03 2.14 18.38
C ASN A 234 -46.50 2.18 18.37
N LEU A 235 -45.89 3.20 18.98
CA LEU A 235 -44.44 3.27 19.14
C LEU A 235 -43.90 2.20 20.09
N ARG A 236 -44.61 1.89 21.20
CA ARG A 236 -44.25 0.80 22.12
C ARG A 236 -44.30 -0.57 21.45
N LYS A 237 -45.37 -0.89 20.71
CA LYS A 237 -45.45 -2.16 19.96
C LYS A 237 -44.35 -2.31 18.90
N GLN A 238 -43.96 -1.21 18.25
CA GLN A 238 -42.83 -1.20 17.32
C GLN A 238 -41.47 -1.26 18.04
N GLN A 239 -41.34 -0.65 19.22
CA GLN A 239 -40.15 -0.72 20.07
C GLN A 239 -39.94 -2.12 20.66
N ASP A 240 -41.00 -2.79 21.14
CA ASP A 240 -40.93 -4.12 21.73
C ASP A 240 -40.43 -5.14 20.70
N PHE A 241 -40.94 -5.09 19.47
CA PHE A 241 -40.43 -5.91 18.35
C PHE A 241 -38.95 -5.62 18.05
N THR A 242 -38.53 -4.35 18.15
CA THR A 242 -37.13 -3.95 17.92
C THR A 242 -36.22 -4.47 19.05
N ILE A 243 -36.68 -4.44 20.30
CA ILE A 243 -35.94 -4.92 21.48
C ILE A 243 -35.84 -6.45 21.46
N GLU A 244 -36.90 -7.18 21.09
CA GLU A 244 -36.89 -8.63 20.96
C GLU A 244 -35.96 -9.11 19.83
N MET A 245 -35.92 -8.38 18.71
CA MET A 245 -34.96 -8.63 17.63
C MET A 245 -33.51 -8.44 18.11
N GLN A 246 -33.23 -7.35 18.84
CA GLN A 246 -31.91 -7.10 19.42
C GLN A 246 -31.52 -8.16 20.44
N ARG A 247 -32.45 -8.59 21.29
CA ARG A 247 -32.22 -9.65 22.28
C ARG A 247 -31.86 -10.97 21.61
N THR A 248 -32.58 -11.35 20.56
CA THR A 248 -32.31 -12.57 19.78
C THR A 248 -30.95 -12.50 19.07
N GLN A 249 -30.57 -11.33 18.56
CA GLN A 249 -29.23 -11.11 17.97
C GLN A 249 -28.12 -11.19 19.03
N LEU A 250 -28.34 -10.61 20.22
CA LEU A 250 -27.39 -10.62 21.33
C LEU A 250 -27.19 -12.03 21.89
N GLU A 251 -28.26 -12.82 22.03
CA GLU A 251 -28.20 -14.21 22.47
C GLU A 251 -27.40 -15.07 21.48
N ARG A 252 -27.59 -14.90 20.16
CA ARG A 252 -26.79 -15.57 19.12
C ARG A 252 -25.33 -15.15 19.15
N GLN A 253 -25.05 -13.87 19.36
CA GLN A 253 -23.67 -13.37 19.49
C GLN A 253 -22.99 -13.93 20.75
N ALA A 254 -23.68 -14.02 21.88
CA ALA A 254 -23.16 -14.61 23.10
C ALA A 254 -22.88 -16.11 22.94
N GLN A 255 -23.78 -16.86 22.30
CA GLN A 255 -23.56 -18.28 21.98
C GLN A 255 -22.36 -18.47 21.05
N MET A 256 -22.23 -17.64 20.01
CA MET A 256 -21.08 -17.68 19.10
C MET A 256 -19.77 -17.39 19.84
N GLN A 257 -19.76 -16.42 20.76
CA GLN A 257 -18.57 -16.13 21.58
C GLN A 257 -18.20 -17.29 22.51
N ASN A 258 -19.18 -17.98 23.10
CA ASN A 258 -18.91 -19.16 23.93
C ASN A 258 -18.29 -20.29 23.12
N LEU A 259 -18.81 -20.56 21.92
CA LEU A 259 -18.25 -21.56 21.01
C LEU A 259 -16.83 -21.20 20.54
N ILE A 260 -16.56 -19.92 20.23
CA ILE A 260 -15.21 -19.46 19.86
C ILE A 260 -14.26 -19.60 21.06
N ARG A 261 -14.69 -19.25 22.28
CA ARG A 261 -13.88 -19.39 23.50
C ARG A 261 -13.50 -20.84 23.75
N GLU A 262 -14.45 -21.77 23.66
CA GLU A 262 -14.19 -23.20 23.82
C GLU A 262 -13.19 -23.72 22.78
N ARG A 263 -13.35 -23.33 21.51
CA ARG A 263 -12.43 -23.69 20.44
C ARG A 263 -11.03 -23.12 20.65
N ASN A 264 -10.91 -21.87 21.08
CA ASN A 264 -9.62 -21.24 21.37
C ASN A 264 -8.92 -21.92 22.55
N VAL A 265 -9.66 -22.30 23.59
CA VAL A 265 -9.12 -23.09 24.72
C VAL A 265 -8.66 -24.47 24.26
N ALA A 266 -9.47 -25.17 23.46
CA ALA A 266 -9.12 -26.49 22.92
C ALA A 266 -7.85 -26.42 22.05
N LEU A 267 -7.71 -25.38 21.23
CA LEU A 267 -6.54 -25.16 20.38
C LEU A 267 -5.26 -24.89 21.20
N GLN A 268 -5.36 -24.15 22.31
CA GLN A 268 -4.23 -23.95 23.22
C GLN A 268 -3.77 -25.27 23.87
N ILE A 269 -4.71 -26.13 24.27
CA ILE A 269 -4.42 -27.46 24.81
C ILE A 269 -3.81 -28.37 23.74
N ALA A 270 -4.32 -28.31 22.51
CA ALA A 270 -3.77 -29.08 21.39
C ALA A 270 -2.32 -28.66 21.10
N LYS A 271 -2.04 -27.34 21.09
CA LYS A 271 -0.70 -26.79 20.89
C LYS A 271 0.29 -27.24 21.97
N SER A 272 -0.09 -27.21 23.25
CA SER A 272 0.81 -27.64 24.32
C SER A 272 1.13 -29.14 24.26
N ARG A 273 0.17 -29.97 23.84
CA ARG A 273 0.38 -31.42 23.64
C ARG A 273 1.32 -31.73 22.49
N GLU A 274 1.16 -31.06 21.35
CA GLU A 274 2.07 -31.22 20.21
C GLU A 274 3.48 -30.77 20.60
N LEU A 275 3.60 -29.59 21.22
CA LEU A 275 4.88 -29.05 21.69
C LEU A 275 5.57 -30.04 22.64
N PHE A 276 4.83 -30.65 23.58
CA PHE A 276 5.37 -31.66 24.48
C PHE A 276 5.96 -32.87 23.74
N PHE A 277 5.27 -33.39 22.71
CA PHE A 277 5.81 -34.50 21.91
C PHE A 277 7.13 -34.11 21.24
N TRP A 278 7.21 -32.92 20.66
CA TRP A 278 8.44 -32.40 20.06
C TRP A 278 9.57 -32.35 21.10
N TRP A 279 9.38 -31.68 22.24
CA TRP A 279 10.38 -31.58 23.30
C TRP A 279 10.76 -32.94 23.91
N SER A 280 9.83 -33.91 23.96
CA SER A 280 10.11 -35.25 24.47
C SER A 280 11.14 -36.00 23.62
N ALA A 281 11.11 -35.84 22.29
CA ALA A 281 12.09 -36.44 21.40
C ALA A 281 13.49 -35.85 21.63
N PHE A 282 13.60 -34.51 21.72
CA PHE A 282 14.88 -33.84 22.02
C PHE A 282 15.42 -34.24 23.39
N TYR A 283 14.56 -34.25 24.40
CA TYR A 283 14.94 -34.63 25.76
C TYR A 283 15.40 -36.10 25.82
N ALA A 284 14.73 -37.02 25.15
CA ALA A 284 15.12 -38.43 25.08
C ALA A 284 16.49 -38.62 24.41
N ILE A 285 16.73 -37.99 23.25
CA ILE A 285 18.01 -38.06 22.54
C ILE A 285 19.14 -37.43 23.38
N THR A 286 18.90 -36.25 23.93
CA THR A 286 19.89 -35.50 24.70
C THR A 286 20.26 -36.23 25.99
N SER A 287 19.27 -36.75 26.73
CA SER A 287 19.51 -37.52 27.95
C SER A 287 20.26 -38.83 27.69
N ALA A 288 19.91 -39.56 26.62
CA ALA A 288 20.65 -40.75 26.21
C ALA A 288 22.12 -40.42 25.87
N GLY A 289 22.37 -39.37 25.08
CA GLY A 289 23.71 -38.92 24.73
C GLY A 289 24.56 -38.54 25.95
N LEU A 290 24.00 -37.74 26.86
CA LEU A 290 24.69 -37.33 28.09
C LEU A 290 24.96 -38.51 29.03
N LEU A 291 24.04 -39.48 29.14
CA LEU A 291 24.24 -40.69 29.95
C LEU A 291 25.32 -41.62 29.37
N ILE A 292 25.36 -41.80 28.05
CA ILE A 292 26.44 -42.56 27.37
C ILE A 292 27.79 -41.88 27.60
N GLN A 293 27.83 -40.55 27.46
CA GLN A 293 29.05 -39.76 27.65
C GLN A 293 29.54 -39.80 29.12
N TYR A 294 28.63 -39.73 30.08
CA TYR A 294 28.94 -39.88 31.50
C TYR A 294 29.53 -41.26 31.80
N ARG A 295 28.98 -42.33 31.21
CA ARG A 295 29.54 -43.68 31.37
C ARG A 295 30.96 -43.79 30.81
N LYS A 296 31.25 -43.10 29.70
CA LYS A 296 32.58 -43.12 29.05
C LYS A 296 33.64 -42.31 29.82
N GLN A 297 33.31 -41.10 30.27
CA GLN A 297 34.29 -40.19 30.87
C GLN A 297 34.26 -40.12 32.40
N ARG A 298 33.20 -40.63 33.05
CA ARG A 298 32.96 -40.63 34.51
C ARG A 298 33.04 -39.26 35.20
N ARG A 299 32.83 -38.17 34.46
CA ARG A 299 32.79 -36.80 35.00
C ARG A 299 31.35 -36.35 35.25
N PRO A 300 30.93 -36.06 36.50
CA PRO A 300 29.53 -35.72 36.83
C PRO A 300 29.07 -34.39 36.22
N VAL A 301 29.99 -33.49 35.89
CA VAL A 301 29.67 -32.20 35.23
C VAL A 301 28.98 -32.40 33.88
N LEU A 302 29.22 -33.53 33.19
CA LEU A 302 28.60 -33.83 31.90
C LEU A 302 27.09 -34.01 31.97
N VAL A 303 26.55 -34.44 33.12
CA VAL A 303 25.09 -34.59 33.33
C VAL A 303 24.45 -33.38 34.00
N ALA A 304 25.23 -32.37 34.40
CA ALA A 304 24.69 -31.17 35.03
C ALA A 304 23.58 -30.46 34.22
N PRO A 305 23.64 -30.39 32.87
CA PRO A 305 22.58 -29.79 32.06
C PRO A 305 21.24 -30.56 32.10
N LEU A 306 21.23 -31.83 32.53
CA LEU A 306 19.98 -32.59 32.61
C LEU A 306 19.03 -32.04 33.67
N LEU A 307 19.55 -31.47 34.76
CA LEU A 307 18.71 -30.98 35.86
C LEU A 307 17.79 -29.79 35.46
N PRO A 308 18.27 -28.73 34.80
CA PRO A 308 17.36 -27.70 34.28
C PRO A 308 16.47 -28.23 33.16
N LEU A 309 16.96 -29.15 32.31
CA LEU A 309 16.17 -29.75 31.23
C LEU A 309 15.02 -30.63 31.77
N THR A 310 15.25 -31.42 32.81
CA THR A 310 14.22 -32.24 33.44
C THR A 310 13.14 -31.38 34.07
N PHE A 311 13.52 -30.26 34.70
CA PHE A 311 12.58 -29.32 35.30
C PHE A 311 11.68 -28.66 34.24
N ILE A 312 12.26 -28.21 33.13
CA ILE A 312 11.51 -27.64 32.01
C ILE A 312 10.58 -28.71 31.39
N PHE A 313 11.08 -29.91 31.15
CA PHE A 313 10.28 -31.00 30.58
C PHE A 313 9.11 -31.39 31.49
N ALA A 314 9.32 -31.49 32.80
CA ALA A 314 8.27 -31.76 33.77
C ALA A 314 7.21 -30.66 33.81
N TYR A 315 7.62 -29.39 33.71
CA TYR A 315 6.69 -28.27 33.59
C TYR A 315 5.83 -28.36 32.32
N GLN A 316 6.42 -28.67 31.17
CA GLN A 316 5.68 -28.82 29.91
C GLN A 316 4.70 -30.01 29.97
N ALA A 317 5.08 -31.10 30.63
CA ALA A 317 4.19 -32.25 30.85
C ALA A 317 2.96 -31.86 31.70
N ASP A 318 3.16 -31.15 32.80
CA ASP A 318 2.07 -30.68 33.67
C ASP A 318 1.18 -29.62 32.97
N LEU A 319 1.75 -28.83 32.05
CA LEU A 319 1.01 -27.87 31.23
C LEU A 319 0.17 -28.53 30.12
N ALA A 320 0.63 -29.64 29.55
CA ALA A 320 -0.05 -30.37 28.48
C ALA A 320 -1.14 -31.35 28.97
N TYR A 321 -0.90 -32.02 30.10
CA TYR A 321 -1.76 -33.10 30.61
C TYR A 321 -2.22 -32.91 32.05
N GLY A 322 -1.54 -32.07 32.83
CA GLY A 322 -1.81 -31.88 34.25
C GLY A 322 -2.80 -30.76 34.55
N ASN A 323 -2.78 -30.30 35.81
CA ASN A 323 -3.71 -29.30 36.31
C ASN A 323 -3.12 -27.87 36.29
N LYS A 324 -1.90 -27.70 35.76
CA LYS A 324 -1.24 -26.40 35.72
C LYS A 324 -2.05 -25.35 34.98
N LEU A 325 -2.68 -25.72 33.86
CA LEU A 325 -3.50 -24.81 33.06
C LEU A 325 -4.73 -24.32 33.85
N LEU A 326 -5.36 -25.20 34.64
CA LEU A 326 -6.48 -24.83 35.51
C LEU A 326 -6.03 -23.87 36.61
N ARG A 327 -4.84 -24.12 37.19
CA ARG A 327 -4.27 -23.26 38.22
C ARG A 327 -3.90 -21.87 37.70
N ILE A 328 -3.33 -21.80 36.49
CA ILE A 328 -3.05 -20.53 35.80
C ILE A 328 -4.34 -19.76 35.53
N ARG A 329 -5.42 -20.45 35.13
CA ARG A 329 -6.73 -19.80 34.96
C ARG A 329 -7.30 -19.28 36.27
N ALA A 330 -7.25 -20.08 37.33
CA ALA A 330 -7.69 -19.66 38.66
C ALA A 330 -6.88 -18.45 39.17
N GLU A 331 -5.57 -18.45 38.92
CA GLU A 331 -4.71 -17.30 39.23
C GLU A 331 -5.09 -16.06 38.40
N ALA A 332 -5.35 -16.23 37.11
CA ALA A 332 -5.79 -15.13 36.24
C ALA A 332 -7.15 -14.56 36.68
N GLU A 333 -8.08 -15.41 37.11
CA GLU A 333 -9.36 -14.99 37.69
C GLU A 333 -9.16 -14.24 39.01
N SER A 334 -8.26 -14.71 39.86
CA SER A 334 -7.87 -14.04 41.11
C SER A 334 -7.29 -12.66 40.84
N ILE A 335 -6.34 -12.53 39.90
CA ILE A 335 -5.73 -11.24 39.53
C ILE A 335 -6.80 -10.25 39.03
N MET A 336 -7.73 -10.71 38.19
CA MET A 336 -8.80 -9.86 37.67
C MET A 336 -9.78 -9.38 38.76
N GLN A 337 -9.97 -10.18 39.82
CA GLN A 337 -10.90 -9.88 40.92
C GLN A 337 -10.26 -9.06 42.04
N PHE A 338 -9.06 -9.44 42.48
CA PHE A 338 -8.42 -8.91 43.69
C PHE A 338 -7.27 -7.94 43.39
N GLU A 339 -6.63 -8.06 42.23
CA GLU A 339 -5.42 -7.30 41.87
C GLU A 339 -5.62 -6.48 40.60
N LYS A 340 -6.84 -5.93 40.43
CA LYS A 340 -7.23 -5.18 39.23
C LYS A 340 -6.27 -4.03 38.89
N ASN A 341 -5.63 -3.45 39.91
CA ASN A 341 -4.62 -2.39 39.78
C ASN A 341 -3.38 -2.82 38.94
N LEU A 342 -3.06 -4.12 38.86
CA LEU A 342 -1.96 -4.66 38.05
C LEU A 342 -2.32 -4.79 36.56
N VAL A 343 -3.62 -4.87 36.26
CA VAL A 343 -4.15 -5.09 34.90
C VAL A 343 -4.69 -3.79 34.30
N GLU A 344 -5.05 -2.82 35.14
CA GLU A 344 -5.48 -1.49 34.70
C GLU A 344 -4.32 -0.73 34.05
N LEU A 345 -4.54 -0.25 32.83
CA LEU A 345 -3.58 0.61 32.15
C LEU A 345 -3.37 1.91 32.96
N PRO A 346 -2.15 2.51 32.97
CA PRO A 346 -1.82 3.70 33.76
C PRO A 346 -2.63 4.97 33.43
N TYR A 347 -3.52 4.91 32.44
CA TYR A 347 -4.46 5.99 32.06
C TYR A 347 -5.92 5.51 31.92
N GLY A 348 -6.22 4.30 32.39
CA GLY A 348 -7.50 3.64 32.13
C GLY A 348 -7.77 3.44 30.63
N VAL A 349 -8.98 3.01 30.29
CA VAL A 349 -9.46 3.18 28.92
C VAL A 349 -9.73 4.67 28.69
N PRO A 350 -9.24 5.27 27.60
CA PRO A 350 -9.44 6.69 27.36
C PRO A 350 -10.94 6.97 27.33
N THR A 351 -11.39 7.77 28.29
CA THR A 351 -12.77 8.26 28.32
C THR A 351 -13.02 9.10 27.08
N THR A 352 -14.23 9.03 26.53
CA THR A 352 -14.60 9.81 25.35
C THR A 352 -14.32 11.30 25.55
N SER A 353 -14.49 11.80 26.79
CA SER A 353 -14.15 13.16 27.18
C SER A 353 -12.67 13.52 27.02
N ALA A 354 -11.75 12.62 27.36
CA ALA A 354 -10.31 12.84 27.22
C ALA A 354 -9.87 12.85 25.74
N ILE A 355 -10.48 12.00 24.92
CA ILE A 355 -10.26 11.97 23.46
C ILE A 355 -10.79 13.25 22.83
N ASP A 356 -11.97 13.71 23.23
CA ASP A 356 -12.58 14.92 22.71
C ASP A 356 -11.78 16.17 23.12
N GLN A 357 -11.27 16.22 24.35
CA GLN A 357 -10.42 17.30 24.82
C GLN A 357 -9.08 17.38 24.04
N ALA A 358 -8.48 16.23 23.71
CA ALA A 358 -7.26 16.20 22.89
C ALA A 358 -7.51 16.68 21.45
N ARG A 359 -8.66 16.32 20.86
CA ARG A 359 -9.07 16.80 19.52
C ARG A 359 -9.32 18.30 19.51
N MET A 360 -9.94 18.85 20.57
CA MET A 360 -10.17 20.28 20.70
C MET A 360 -8.84 21.04 20.74
N LYS A 361 -7.90 20.60 21.58
CA LYS A 361 -6.59 21.24 21.71
C LYS A 361 -5.81 21.27 20.39
N GLN A 362 -5.81 20.16 19.64
CA GLN A 362 -5.20 20.11 18.30
C GLN A 362 -5.85 21.06 17.29
N THR A 363 -7.17 21.26 17.39
CA THR A 363 -7.90 22.16 16.50
C THR A 363 -7.56 23.62 16.78
N ASP A 364 -7.39 23.97 18.05
CA ASP A 364 -7.03 25.33 18.46
C ASP A 364 -5.59 25.67 18.06
N ASP A 365 -4.65 24.75 18.26
CA ASP A 365 -3.25 24.92 17.85
C ASP A 365 -3.12 25.12 16.32
N ARG A 366 -3.91 24.39 15.52
CA ARG A 366 -3.94 24.54 14.05
C ARG A 366 -4.48 25.90 13.59
N ARG A 367 -5.44 26.47 14.33
CA ARG A 367 -6.02 27.79 14.02
C ARG A 367 -5.02 28.91 14.31
N LEU A 368 -4.26 28.78 15.40
CA LEU A 368 -3.18 29.71 15.74
C LEU A 368 -2.10 29.73 14.66
N GLN A 369 -1.65 28.55 14.21
CA GLN A 369 -0.67 28.45 13.12
C GLN A 369 -1.13 29.12 11.82
N LYS A 370 -2.39 28.89 11.42
CA LYS A 370 -2.94 29.50 10.19
C LYS A 370 -3.08 31.02 10.30
N TYR A 371 -3.39 31.53 11.49
CA TYR A 371 -3.43 32.97 11.73
C TYR A 371 -2.03 33.59 11.60
N GLU A 372 -1.00 32.93 12.16
CA GLU A 372 0.39 33.39 12.05
C GLU A 372 0.90 33.37 10.60
N GLU A 373 0.60 32.31 9.85
CA GLU A 373 0.97 32.16 8.44
C GLU A 373 0.41 33.30 7.56
N VAL A 374 -0.90 33.57 7.66
CA VAL A 374 -1.54 34.65 6.88
C VAL A 374 -1.00 36.03 7.28
N ASN A 375 -0.63 36.21 8.55
CA ASN A 375 -0.09 37.47 9.03
C ASN A 375 1.33 37.72 8.48
N GLU A 376 2.12 36.66 8.29
CA GLU A 376 3.45 36.75 7.67
C GLU A 376 3.35 36.97 6.15
N GLU A 377 2.43 36.30 5.44
CA GLU A 377 2.18 36.54 4.02
C GLU A 377 1.81 38.00 3.74
N MET A 378 0.94 38.57 4.58
CA MET A 378 0.56 39.98 4.48
C MET A 378 1.73 40.94 4.71
N ARG A 379 2.68 40.58 5.59
CA ARG A 379 3.89 41.36 5.85
C ARG A 379 4.78 41.40 4.60
N VAL A 380 5.03 40.24 4.00
CA VAL A 380 5.82 40.11 2.76
C VAL A 380 5.15 40.85 1.59
N LEU A 381 3.83 40.73 1.45
CA LEU A 381 3.10 41.39 0.37
C LEU A 381 3.14 42.92 0.52
N SER A 382 3.04 43.42 1.75
CA SER A 382 3.17 44.86 2.04
C SER A 382 4.56 45.40 1.67
N ASP A 383 5.63 44.64 1.96
CA ASP A 383 7.00 45.03 1.62
C ASP A 383 7.20 45.08 0.10
N ARG A 384 6.68 44.10 -0.66
CA ARG A 384 6.75 44.09 -2.13
C ARG A 384 6.00 45.26 -2.77
N ILE A 385 4.88 45.68 -2.19
CA ILE A 385 4.13 46.85 -2.67
C ILE A 385 4.92 48.13 -2.41
N SER A 386 5.53 48.27 -1.22
CA SER A 386 6.40 49.40 -0.89
C SER A 386 7.59 49.50 -1.84
N GLU A 387 8.23 48.37 -2.15
CA GLU A 387 9.35 48.29 -3.09
C GLU A 387 8.93 48.67 -4.52
N ALA A 388 7.79 48.16 -5.00
CA ALA A 388 7.25 48.50 -6.32
C ALA A 388 6.84 49.98 -6.44
N GLU A 389 6.27 50.58 -5.39
CA GLU A 389 5.97 52.01 -5.32
C GLU A 389 7.24 52.87 -5.36
N LEU A 390 8.31 52.43 -4.71
CA LEU A 390 9.60 53.10 -4.74
C LEU A 390 10.25 53.04 -6.14
N MET A 391 10.16 51.89 -6.81
CA MET A 391 10.64 51.73 -8.19
C MET A 391 9.89 52.62 -9.18
N LEU A 392 8.57 52.74 -9.03
CA LEU A 392 7.73 53.58 -9.89
C LEU A 392 8.05 55.08 -9.76
N ASN A 393 8.43 55.53 -8.56
CA ASN A 393 8.75 56.93 -8.28
C ASN A 393 10.18 57.33 -8.67
N SER A 394 11.03 56.37 -9.08
CA SER A 394 12.37 56.67 -9.59
C SER A 394 12.34 57.21 -11.03
N ALA A 395 13.09 58.28 -11.30
CA ALA A 395 12.92 59.13 -12.50
C ALA A 395 13.50 58.58 -13.82
N THR A 396 13.86 57.29 -13.89
CA THR A 396 14.64 56.73 -15.03
C THR A 396 14.04 55.44 -15.59
N MET A 397 12.77 55.47 -16.04
CA MET A 397 12.15 54.33 -16.74
C MET A 397 11.55 54.73 -18.09
N PRO A 398 11.73 53.91 -19.15
CA PRO A 398 11.03 54.07 -20.42
C PRO A 398 9.52 53.79 -20.26
N GLU A 399 8.66 54.57 -20.93
CA GLU A 399 7.18 54.55 -20.77
C GLU A 399 6.56 53.14 -20.88
N ILE A 400 7.09 52.29 -21.77
CA ILE A 400 6.56 50.93 -21.98
C ILE A 400 6.69 50.06 -20.72
N LYS A 401 7.80 50.19 -19.97
CA LYS A 401 8.00 49.43 -18.72
C LYS A 401 7.14 49.95 -17.58
N ARG A 402 6.82 51.25 -17.55
CA ARG A 402 5.95 51.85 -16.52
C ARG A 402 4.54 51.29 -16.57
N VAL A 403 3.96 51.15 -17.77
CA VAL A 403 2.58 50.62 -17.94
C VAL A 403 2.48 49.17 -17.48
N THR A 404 3.51 48.35 -17.75
CA THR A 404 3.54 46.96 -17.26
C THR A 404 3.64 46.91 -15.74
N LEU A 405 4.50 47.75 -15.14
CA LEU A 405 4.70 47.80 -13.69
C LEU A 405 3.45 48.32 -12.95
N GLU A 406 2.74 49.30 -13.50
CA GLU A 406 1.47 49.81 -12.94
C GLU A 406 0.39 48.72 -12.93
N LYS A 407 0.35 47.89 -13.98
CA LYS A 407 -0.59 46.76 -14.04
C LYS A 407 -0.26 45.69 -12.98
N GLU A 408 1.01 45.40 -12.76
CA GLU A 408 1.44 44.48 -11.70
C GLU A 408 1.20 45.06 -10.30
N LEU A 409 1.44 46.35 -10.10
CA LEU A 409 1.19 47.04 -8.83
C LEU A 409 -0.30 47.03 -8.47
N ASN A 410 -1.19 47.29 -9.44
CA ASN A 410 -2.62 47.23 -9.21
C ASN A 410 -3.10 45.80 -8.90
N ALA A 411 -2.54 44.78 -9.58
CA ALA A 411 -2.84 43.39 -9.26
C ALA A 411 -2.38 42.99 -7.84
N LEU A 412 -1.21 43.49 -7.39
CA LEU A 412 -0.71 43.29 -6.03
C LEU A 412 -1.58 44.01 -4.98
N LYS A 413 -2.05 45.23 -5.27
CA LYS A 413 -2.96 45.98 -4.39
C LYS A 413 -4.31 45.29 -4.23
N ASP A 414 -4.89 44.76 -5.31
CA ASP A 414 -6.12 43.97 -5.25
C ASP A 414 -5.94 42.69 -4.42
N LEU A 415 -4.79 42.02 -4.56
CA LEU A 415 -4.46 40.84 -3.77
C LEU A 415 -4.34 41.18 -2.27
N LEU A 416 -3.69 42.30 -1.93
CA LEU A 416 -3.54 42.77 -0.56
C LEU A 416 -4.89 43.11 0.08
N ASP A 417 -5.79 43.76 -0.66
CA ASP A 417 -7.13 44.07 -0.16
C ASP A 417 -8.01 42.83 0.01
N HIS A 418 -7.84 41.81 -0.83
CA HIS A 418 -8.48 40.51 -0.66
C HIS A 418 -8.06 39.82 0.64
N HIS A 419 -6.75 39.75 0.92
CA HIS A 419 -6.26 39.18 2.19
C HIS A 419 -6.65 40.02 3.41
N ARG A 420 -6.68 41.37 3.29
CA ARG A 420 -7.13 42.28 4.35
C ARG A 420 -8.61 42.12 4.67
N HIS A 421 -9.44 41.76 3.68
CA HIS A 421 -10.85 41.40 3.89
C HIS A 421 -10.96 40.08 4.67
N HIS A 422 -10.16 39.06 4.30
CA HIS A 422 -10.12 37.77 5.00
C HIS A 422 -9.67 37.89 6.47
N LEU A 423 -8.71 38.78 6.77
CA LEU A 423 -8.30 39.04 8.15
C LEU A 423 -9.34 39.82 8.96
N ARG A 424 -10.15 40.67 8.32
CA ARG A 424 -11.27 41.37 8.98
C ARG A 424 -12.36 40.39 9.41
N GLU A 425 -12.69 39.41 8.57
CA GLU A 425 -13.57 38.30 8.90
C GLU A 425 -13.05 37.50 10.11
N LEU A 426 -11.77 37.10 10.08
CA LEU A 426 -11.16 36.35 11.19
C LEU A 426 -11.08 37.16 12.50
N ARG A 427 -10.82 38.47 12.42
CA ARG A 427 -10.78 39.37 13.59
C ARG A 427 -12.18 39.65 14.15
N SER A 428 -13.20 39.74 13.28
CA SER A 428 -14.61 39.82 13.68
C SER A 428 -15.01 38.59 14.46
N VAL A 429 -14.68 37.39 13.96
CA VAL A 429 -14.92 36.12 14.66
C VAL A 429 -14.21 36.07 16.01
N ARG A 430 -12.93 36.49 16.09
CA ARG A 430 -12.19 36.56 17.36
C ARG A 430 -12.85 37.53 18.36
N ASN A 431 -13.26 38.72 17.93
CA ASN A 431 -13.91 39.68 18.80
C ASN A 431 -15.30 39.20 19.25
N SER A 432 -16.07 38.55 18.38
CA SER A 432 -17.33 37.90 18.77
C SER A 432 -17.12 36.81 19.80
N ILE A 433 -16.06 36.00 19.68
CA ILE A 433 -15.71 34.95 20.66
C ILE A 433 -15.29 35.55 22.01
N ILE A 434 -14.48 36.62 22.02
CA ILE A 434 -14.07 37.29 23.27
C ILE A 434 -15.29 37.92 23.97
N ILE A 435 -16.19 38.54 23.21
CA ILE A 435 -17.43 39.12 23.74
C ILE A 435 -18.34 38.01 24.32
N LEU A 436 -18.54 36.91 23.61
CA LEU A 436 -19.29 35.74 24.09
C LEU A 436 -18.67 35.10 25.33
N GLY A 437 -17.35 34.97 25.39
CA GLY A 437 -16.63 34.47 26.56
C GLY A 437 -16.79 35.37 27.78
N SER A 438 -16.82 36.69 27.57
CA SER A 438 -17.03 37.68 28.64
C SER A 438 -18.47 37.64 29.18
N PHE A 439 -19.47 37.40 28.34
CA PHE A 439 -20.86 37.21 28.79
C PHE A 439 -21.04 35.89 29.55
N LEU A 440 -20.34 34.83 29.13
CA LEU A 440 -20.41 33.52 29.79
C LEU A 440 -19.77 33.55 31.18
N THR A 441 -18.63 34.23 31.36
CA THR A 441 -18.01 34.39 32.68
C THR A 441 -18.89 35.20 33.63
N VAL A 442 -19.51 36.27 33.16
CA VAL A 442 -20.48 37.06 33.96
C VAL A 442 -21.71 36.20 34.32
N ALA A 443 -22.25 35.43 33.39
CA ALA A 443 -23.39 34.54 33.65
C ALA A 443 -23.05 33.43 34.67
N ILE A 444 -21.85 32.84 34.59
CA ILE A 444 -21.38 31.85 35.56
C ILE A 444 -21.24 32.48 36.94
N ILE A 445 -20.67 33.69 37.05
CA ILE A 445 -20.55 34.42 38.32
C ILE A 445 -21.94 34.67 38.91
N VAL A 446 -22.92 35.10 38.10
CA VAL A 446 -24.31 35.33 38.57
C VAL A 446 -24.97 34.04 39.04
N VAL A 447 -24.80 32.93 38.32
CA VAL A 447 -25.36 31.63 38.71
C VAL A 447 -24.70 31.10 39.98
N VAL A 448 -23.38 31.22 40.13
CA VAL A 448 -22.66 30.83 41.35
C VAL A 448 -23.12 31.67 42.54
N PHE A 449 -23.27 32.99 42.37
CA PHE A 449 -23.82 33.86 43.42
C PHE A 449 -25.27 33.52 43.76
N ALA A 450 -26.10 33.19 42.78
CA ALA A 450 -27.48 32.77 43.01
C ALA A 450 -27.56 31.42 43.75
N TYR A 451 -26.69 30.47 43.39
CA TYR A 451 -26.61 29.15 44.02
C TYR A 451 -26.08 29.24 45.46
N GLN A 452 -25.08 30.08 45.69
CA GLN A 452 -24.54 30.37 47.02
C GLN A 452 -25.57 31.08 47.91
N LYS A 453 -26.40 31.95 47.33
CA LYS A 453 -27.51 32.62 48.03
C LYS A 453 -28.68 31.68 48.32
N TYR A 454 -28.96 30.70 47.44
CA TYR A 454 -29.97 29.66 47.66
C TYR A 454 -29.60 28.74 48.83
N TYR A 455 -28.33 28.30 48.90
CA TYR A 455 -27.84 27.47 49.99
C TYR A 455 -27.69 28.20 51.33
N SER A 456 -27.48 29.51 51.33
CA SER A 456 -27.44 30.31 52.56
C SER A 456 -28.83 30.60 53.16
N PHE A 457 -29.91 30.33 52.42
CA PHE A 457 -31.29 30.55 52.86
C PHE A 457 -31.98 29.27 53.36
N GLN A 458 -31.31 28.13 53.24
CA GLN A 458 -31.68 26.83 53.78
C GLN A 458 -30.84 26.55 55.03
#